data_AF-A0A7J8PC69-F1
#
_entry.id   AF-A0A7J8PC69-F1
#
_cell.length_a   1.000
_cell.length_b   1.000
_cell.length_c   1.000
_cell.angle_alpha   90.00
_cell.angle_beta   90.00
_cell.angle_gamma   90.00
#
_symmetry.space_group_name_H-M   'P 1'
#
loop_
_entity.id
_entity.type
_entity.pdbx_description
1 polymer ?
#
loop_
_entity_poly.entity_id
_entity_poly.type
_entity_poly.pdbx_seq_one_letter_code
_entity_poly.pdbx_strand_id
1 'polypeptide(L)'
;KQHDLIRENIIWQLVILLSSEQSTLELKISCSKALWKLAQGSVSNCQTLTETKGMLCLAKLVAKEQGELRYNCIMIIKEITSIAESDNGFRSSAFTSSSPAAKAVVDELLRVIKELDDIKLGVPAIKSIGSLARSFSAKHSRVIGPLVARLGNTDQDVAMEAAIALKKFVSTDNYLCSEHSKSIIEFEGVPLLMKLLNSGDKSTHPHVLALICYLAQHDSNSNVLIEAGALTALQTIDPKVNTKYRELETLVPHTISKLQSYLTVEQQQTESSTGIKQFFTKQSKAVVATIGGRLKLLYKGLTVYLPRLVKNPRKRILGAIPPLKTTRIQQFLKAKCMELALMSVYYL
;
A
#
# COMPACT_ATOMS: atom_id res chain seq x y z
N LYS A 1 -10.59 -38.75 27.05
CA LYS A 1 -11.68 -38.23 27.93
C LYS A 1 -11.16 -37.79 29.30
N GLN A 2 -10.79 -38.68 30.22
CA GLN A 2 -10.32 -38.26 31.57
C GLN A 2 -9.03 -37.41 31.52
N HIS A 3 -8.07 -37.79 30.66
CA HIS A 3 -6.84 -37.00 30.45
C HIS A 3 -7.09 -35.62 29.83
N ASP A 4 -8.13 -35.47 29.00
CA ASP A 4 -8.47 -34.20 28.36
C ASP A 4 -9.11 -33.25 29.37
N LEU A 5 -10.02 -33.75 30.21
CA LEU A 5 -10.61 -33.02 31.35
C LEU A 5 -9.56 -32.54 32.35
N ILE A 6 -8.59 -33.39 32.70
CA ILE A 6 -7.48 -33.01 33.60
C ILE A 6 -6.66 -31.88 32.96
N ARG A 7 -6.39 -31.98 31.65
CA ARG A 7 -5.61 -30.98 30.92
C ARG A 7 -6.34 -29.64 30.84
N GLU A 8 -7.62 -29.63 30.49
CA GLU A 8 -8.46 -28.44 30.45
C GLU A 8 -8.50 -27.75 31.82
N ASN A 9 -8.64 -28.54 32.89
CA ASN A 9 -8.62 -28.04 34.26
C ASN A 9 -7.29 -27.37 34.62
N ILE A 10 -6.15 -27.96 34.21
CA ILE A 10 -4.82 -27.36 34.43
C ILE A 10 -4.70 -26.02 33.70
N ILE A 11 -5.10 -25.94 32.43
CA ILE A 11 -5.04 -24.68 31.66
C ILE A 11 -5.90 -23.61 32.34
N TRP A 12 -7.12 -23.95 32.75
CA TRP A 12 -8.02 -23.04 33.43
C TRP A 12 -7.44 -22.52 34.76
N GLN A 13 -6.87 -23.40 35.58
CA GLN A 13 -6.20 -23.03 36.83
C GLN A 13 -5.02 -22.09 36.59
N LEU A 14 -4.19 -22.37 35.59
CA LEU A 14 -3.07 -21.50 35.22
C LEU A 14 -3.55 -20.12 34.77
N VAL A 15 -4.64 -20.03 33.99
CA VAL A 15 -5.23 -18.75 33.58
C VAL A 15 -5.78 -17.98 34.79
N ILE A 16 -6.36 -18.65 35.78
CA ILE A 16 -6.82 -18.01 37.03
C ILE A 16 -5.64 -17.43 37.80
N LEU A 17 -4.59 -18.23 38.03
CA LEU A 17 -3.40 -17.78 38.73
C LEU A 17 -2.74 -16.59 38.01
N LEU A 18 -2.72 -16.63 36.68
CA LEU A 18 -2.20 -15.56 35.85
C LEU A 18 -3.04 -14.26 35.95
N SER A 19 -4.37 -14.40 36.06
CA SER A 19 -5.32 -13.28 36.15
C SER A 19 -5.46 -12.69 37.56
N SER A 20 -5.06 -13.43 38.60
CA SER A 20 -5.25 -13.04 39.99
C SER A 20 -4.35 -11.86 40.39
N GLU A 21 -4.94 -10.90 41.11
CA GLU A 21 -4.21 -9.77 41.68
C GLU A 21 -3.38 -10.17 42.90
N GLN A 22 -3.74 -11.28 43.55
CA GLN A 22 -3.05 -11.82 44.73
C GLN A 22 -1.80 -12.64 44.36
N SER A 23 -1.67 -13.06 43.10
CA SER A 23 -0.51 -13.84 42.64
C SER A 23 0.74 -12.97 42.56
N THR A 24 1.84 -13.48 43.10
CA THR A 24 3.17 -12.85 42.97
C THR A 24 3.60 -12.80 41.50
N LEU A 25 4.47 -11.83 41.16
CA LEU A 25 5.02 -11.71 39.81
C LEU A 25 5.76 -12.99 39.37
N GLU A 26 6.53 -13.60 40.27
CA GLU A 26 7.24 -14.85 40.03
C GLU A 26 6.30 -16.01 39.67
N LEU A 27 5.16 -16.11 40.39
CA LEU A 27 4.14 -17.11 40.09
C LEU A 27 3.52 -16.85 38.70
N LYS A 28 3.21 -15.59 38.37
CA LYS A 28 2.68 -15.23 37.04
C LYS A 28 3.66 -15.54 35.91
N ILE A 29 4.95 -15.28 36.10
CA ILE A 29 5.99 -15.63 35.14
C ILE A 29 6.05 -17.16 34.95
N SER A 30 6.02 -17.92 36.04
CA SER A 30 6.02 -19.38 35.99
C SER A 30 4.78 -19.94 35.29
N CYS A 31 3.59 -19.43 35.61
CA CYS A 31 2.34 -19.82 34.98
C CYS A 31 2.32 -19.47 33.48
N SER A 32 2.73 -18.26 33.10
CA SER A 32 2.77 -17.85 31.69
C SER A 32 3.77 -18.68 30.88
N LYS A 33 4.93 -19.01 31.45
CA LYS A 33 5.91 -19.90 30.81
C LYS A 33 5.36 -21.30 30.61
N ALA A 34 4.68 -21.88 31.61
CA ALA A 34 4.02 -23.16 31.49
C ALA A 34 2.91 -23.14 30.42
N LEU A 35 2.06 -22.12 30.42
CA LEU A 35 1.02 -21.94 29.40
C LEU A 35 1.58 -21.80 28.00
N TRP A 36 2.69 -21.07 27.82
CA TRP A 36 3.37 -20.99 26.53
C TRP A 36 3.81 -22.37 26.04
N LYS A 37 4.46 -23.16 26.90
CA LYS A 37 4.89 -24.52 26.54
C LYS A 37 3.72 -25.46 26.26
N LEU A 38 2.60 -25.31 26.96
CA LEU A 38 1.39 -26.08 26.70
C LEU A 38 0.70 -25.68 25.40
N ALA A 39 0.70 -24.39 25.04
CA ALA A 39 0.05 -23.89 23.83
C ALA A 39 0.81 -24.29 22.55
N GLN A 40 2.13 -24.41 22.63
CA GLN A 40 3.01 -24.66 21.49
C GLN A 40 2.60 -25.91 20.69
N GLY A 41 2.16 -25.69 19.44
CA GLY A 41 1.76 -26.76 18.51
C GLY A 41 0.49 -27.54 18.90
N SER A 42 -0.23 -27.12 19.94
CA SER A 42 -1.40 -27.85 20.47
C SER A 42 -2.70 -27.13 20.16
N VAL A 43 -3.45 -27.66 19.18
CA VAL A 43 -4.77 -27.13 18.80
C VAL A 43 -5.74 -27.16 19.98
N SER A 44 -5.84 -28.31 20.67
CA SER A 44 -6.72 -28.49 21.82
C SER A 44 -6.42 -27.52 22.95
N ASN A 45 -5.14 -27.29 23.28
CA ASN A 45 -4.79 -26.37 24.36
C ASN A 45 -5.05 -24.90 23.98
N CYS A 46 -4.77 -24.54 22.73
CA CYS A 46 -5.11 -23.21 22.21
C CYS A 46 -6.63 -23.00 22.22
N GLN A 47 -7.42 -24.02 21.88
CA GLN A 47 -8.87 -24.00 21.97
C GLN A 47 -9.35 -23.74 23.41
N THR A 48 -8.87 -24.50 24.38
CA THR A 48 -9.17 -24.25 25.79
C THR A 48 -8.77 -22.83 26.23
N LEU A 49 -7.60 -22.33 25.81
CA LEU A 49 -7.16 -20.96 26.12
C LEU A 49 -8.07 -19.87 25.54
N THR A 50 -8.67 -20.12 24.37
CA THR A 50 -9.60 -19.19 23.72
C THR A 50 -11.03 -19.27 24.28
N GLU A 51 -11.46 -20.44 24.77
CA GLU A 51 -12.78 -20.65 25.38
C GLU A 51 -12.82 -20.11 26.82
N THR A 52 -11.74 -20.31 27.56
CA THR A 52 -11.52 -19.65 28.85
C THR A 52 -11.24 -18.17 28.59
N LYS A 53 -11.47 -17.28 29.57
CA LYS A 53 -11.19 -15.83 29.43
C LYS A 53 -9.69 -15.49 29.20
N GLY A 54 -8.88 -16.46 28.78
CA GLY A 54 -7.45 -16.41 28.52
C GLY A 54 -7.06 -15.32 27.53
N MET A 55 -7.73 -15.17 26.38
CA MET A 55 -7.40 -14.10 25.42
C MET A 55 -7.51 -12.70 26.03
N LEU A 56 -8.56 -12.42 26.81
CA LEU A 56 -8.72 -11.15 27.50
C LEU A 56 -7.67 -10.94 28.60
N CYS A 57 -7.34 -12.02 29.34
CA CYS A 57 -6.27 -12.00 30.33
C CYS A 57 -4.92 -11.67 29.68
N LEU A 58 -4.58 -12.36 28.60
CA LEU A 58 -3.34 -12.15 27.84
C LEU A 58 -3.27 -10.71 27.31
N ALA A 59 -4.33 -10.19 26.69
CA ALA A 59 -4.37 -8.80 26.23
C ALA A 59 -4.15 -7.81 27.40
N LYS A 60 -4.85 -8.00 28.53
CA LYS A 60 -4.68 -7.15 29.73
C LYS A 60 -3.24 -7.16 30.26
N LEU A 61 -2.59 -8.33 30.26
CA LEU A 61 -1.20 -8.46 30.74
C LEU A 61 -0.20 -7.85 29.76
N VAL A 62 -0.40 -8.02 28.45
CA VAL A 62 0.42 -7.34 27.44
C VAL A 62 0.32 -5.82 27.55
N ALA A 63 -0.87 -5.30 27.93
CA ALA A 63 -1.11 -3.89 28.17
C ALA A 63 -0.38 -3.34 29.40
N LYS A 64 -0.35 -4.09 30.51
CA LYS A 64 0.05 -3.57 31.82
C LYS A 64 1.45 -3.98 32.27
N GLU A 65 1.87 -5.20 31.94
CA GLU A 65 3.09 -5.79 32.46
C GLU A 65 4.29 -5.47 31.55
N GLN A 66 5.50 -5.69 32.06
CA GLN A 66 6.75 -5.53 31.30
C GLN A 66 7.65 -6.75 31.47
N GLY A 67 8.76 -6.80 30.72
CA GLY A 67 9.78 -7.85 30.85
C GLY A 67 9.26 -9.24 30.50
N GLU A 68 9.72 -10.26 31.24
CA GLU A 68 9.48 -11.68 30.92
C GLU A 68 7.98 -12.05 30.91
N LEU A 69 7.18 -11.48 31.80
CA LEU A 69 5.74 -11.77 31.83
C LEU A 69 5.04 -11.28 30.55
N ARG A 70 5.35 -10.05 30.11
CA ARG A 70 4.82 -9.49 28.86
C ARG A 70 5.26 -10.33 27.66
N TYR A 71 6.55 -10.67 27.61
CA TYR A 71 7.11 -11.53 26.57
C TYR A 71 6.42 -12.89 26.49
N ASN A 72 6.27 -13.60 27.63
CA ASN A 72 5.59 -14.89 27.67
C ASN A 72 4.14 -14.80 27.18
N CYS A 73 3.43 -13.72 27.51
CA CYS A 73 2.06 -13.50 27.03
C CYS A 73 2.01 -13.33 25.50
N ILE A 74 2.93 -12.55 24.92
CA ILE A 74 3.03 -12.42 23.45
C ILE A 74 3.40 -13.76 22.81
N MET A 75 4.26 -14.56 23.44
CA MET A 75 4.59 -15.89 22.94
C MET A 75 3.39 -16.85 22.95
N ILE A 76 2.56 -16.83 24.01
CA ILE A 76 1.30 -17.60 24.04
C ILE A 76 0.39 -17.15 22.90
N ILE A 77 0.21 -15.84 22.72
CA ILE A 77 -0.60 -15.28 21.63
C ILE A 77 -0.05 -15.75 20.27
N LYS A 78 1.27 -15.74 20.09
CA LYS A 78 1.94 -16.21 18.87
C LYS A 78 1.68 -17.69 18.60
N GLU A 79 1.65 -18.55 19.60
CA GLU A 79 1.26 -19.95 19.41
C GLU A 79 -0.23 -20.07 19.02
N ILE A 80 -1.14 -19.36 19.71
CA ILE A 80 -2.57 -19.34 19.38
C ILE A 80 -2.80 -18.88 17.93
N THR A 81 -2.17 -17.77 17.52
CA THR A 81 -2.33 -17.26 16.15
C THR A 81 -1.69 -18.19 15.12
N SER A 82 -0.60 -18.89 15.46
CA SER A 82 0.01 -19.88 14.58
C SER A 82 -0.93 -21.06 14.33
N ILE A 83 -1.67 -21.53 15.35
CA ILE A 83 -2.72 -22.54 15.14
C ILE A 83 -3.83 -21.99 14.23
N ALA A 84 -4.25 -20.75 14.44
CA ALA A 84 -5.25 -20.09 13.59
C ALA A 84 -4.81 -19.95 12.12
N GLU A 85 -3.53 -19.82 11.85
CA GLU A 85 -3.01 -19.82 10.48
C GLU A 85 -3.25 -21.17 9.78
N SER A 86 -2.96 -22.28 10.46
CA SER A 86 -3.05 -23.63 9.89
C SER A 86 -4.43 -24.29 9.97
N ASP A 87 -5.28 -23.90 10.93
CA ASP A 87 -6.59 -24.53 11.18
C ASP A 87 -7.73 -23.53 10.91
N ASN A 88 -8.48 -23.78 9.83
CA ASN A 88 -9.60 -22.92 9.43
C ASN A 88 -10.77 -22.93 10.42
N GLY A 89 -11.04 -24.08 11.06
CA GLY A 89 -12.13 -24.23 12.01
C GLY A 89 -11.85 -23.45 13.28
N PHE A 90 -10.65 -23.65 13.85
CA PHE A 90 -10.16 -22.90 15.01
C PHE A 90 -10.07 -21.40 14.73
N ARG A 91 -9.57 -20.99 13.56
CA ARG A 91 -9.52 -19.56 13.20
C ARG A 91 -10.91 -18.94 13.20
N SER A 92 -11.88 -19.62 12.60
CA SER A 92 -13.25 -19.13 12.45
C SER A 92 -13.98 -19.07 13.79
N SER A 93 -13.63 -19.91 14.78
CA SER A 93 -14.22 -19.84 16.11
C SER A 93 -13.52 -18.82 17.03
N ALA A 94 -12.19 -18.79 17.04
CA ALA A 94 -11.41 -17.97 17.97
C ALA A 94 -11.31 -16.48 17.54
N PHE A 95 -11.20 -16.20 16.25
CA PHE A 95 -10.95 -14.86 15.69
C PHE A 95 -12.11 -14.34 14.84
N THR A 96 -13.33 -14.39 15.38
CA THR A 96 -14.49 -13.76 14.74
C THR A 96 -14.42 -12.24 14.80
N SER A 97 -15.00 -11.56 13.80
CA SER A 97 -15.05 -10.09 13.74
C SER A 97 -15.84 -9.45 14.88
N SER A 98 -16.72 -10.21 15.54
CA SER A 98 -17.53 -9.78 16.68
C SER A 98 -16.90 -10.06 18.04
N SER A 99 -15.82 -10.85 18.11
CA SER A 99 -15.20 -11.26 19.37
C SER A 99 -14.45 -10.09 20.03
N PRO A 100 -14.90 -9.59 21.21
CA PRO A 100 -14.20 -8.53 21.92
C PRO A 100 -12.81 -8.98 22.39
N ALA A 101 -12.65 -10.27 22.69
CA ALA A 101 -11.39 -10.85 23.13
C ALA A 101 -10.36 -10.89 21.99
N ALA A 102 -10.77 -11.34 20.80
CA ALA A 102 -9.90 -11.33 19.62
C ALA A 102 -9.47 -9.91 19.25
N LYS A 103 -10.42 -8.95 19.31
CA LYS A 103 -10.13 -7.54 19.09
C LYS A 103 -9.11 -7.01 20.10
N ALA A 104 -9.30 -7.26 21.40
CA ALA A 104 -8.35 -6.82 22.42
C ALA A 104 -6.92 -7.34 22.18
N VAL A 105 -6.79 -8.61 21.79
CA VAL A 105 -5.47 -9.18 21.43
C VAL A 105 -4.86 -8.48 20.23
N VAL A 106 -5.61 -8.29 19.14
CA VAL A 106 -5.12 -7.60 17.93
C VAL A 106 -4.71 -6.16 18.25
N ASP A 107 -5.49 -5.46 19.07
CA ASP A 107 -5.25 -4.07 19.46
C ASP A 107 -3.93 -3.94 20.23
N GLU A 108 -3.66 -4.86 21.16
CA GLU A 108 -2.41 -4.90 21.91
C GLU A 108 -1.20 -5.32 21.07
N LEU A 109 -1.36 -6.28 20.15
CA LEU A 109 -0.31 -6.62 19.20
C LEU A 109 0.05 -5.43 18.31
N LEU A 110 -0.94 -4.68 17.81
CA LEU A 110 -0.69 -3.48 17.03
C LEU A 110 -0.04 -2.37 17.84
N ARG A 111 -0.32 -2.26 19.14
CA ARG A 111 0.37 -1.34 20.04
C ARG A 111 1.85 -1.72 20.16
N VAL A 112 2.14 -2.99 20.42
CA VAL A 112 3.53 -3.52 20.47
C VAL A 112 4.28 -3.27 19.17
N ILE A 113 3.66 -3.50 18.01
CA ILE A 113 4.29 -3.28 16.70
C ILE A 113 4.66 -1.82 16.47
N LYS A 114 3.87 -0.89 17.01
CA LYS A 114 4.11 0.56 16.88
C LYS A 114 5.20 1.06 17.82
N GLU A 115 5.36 0.42 18.98
CA GLU A 115 6.49 0.64 19.88
C GLU A 115 7.79 0.32 19.14
N LEU A 116 8.74 1.25 19.13
CA LEU A 116 9.95 1.17 18.30
C LEU A 116 11.13 0.48 19.00
N ASP A 117 11.03 0.23 20.31
CA ASP A 117 12.21 0.04 21.16
C ASP A 117 12.48 -1.42 21.55
N ASP A 118 11.51 -2.34 21.41
CA ASP A 118 11.66 -3.73 21.86
C ASP A 118 11.50 -4.74 20.71
N ILE A 119 12.63 -5.02 20.04
CA ILE A 119 12.73 -6.01 18.96
C ILE A 119 12.24 -7.40 19.43
N LYS A 120 12.51 -7.78 20.68
CA LYS A 120 12.15 -9.11 21.23
C LYS A 120 10.64 -9.28 21.32
N LEU A 121 9.90 -8.20 21.51
CA LEU A 121 8.43 -8.21 21.49
C LEU A 121 7.87 -7.95 20.09
N GLY A 122 8.55 -7.13 19.29
CA GLY A 122 8.13 -6.73 17.96
C GLY A 122 8.01 -7.90 16.99
N VAL A 123 9.06 -8.72 16.85
CA VAL A 123 9.06 -9.88 15.93
C VAL A 123 7.90 -10.84 16.19
N PRO A 124 7.69 -11.39 17.41
CA PRO A 124 6.58 -12.28 17.65
C PRO A 124 5.22 -11.59 17.49
N ALA A 125 5.10 -10.29 17.75
CA ALA A 125 3.84 -9.56 17.53
C ALA A 125 3.51 -9.40 16.04
N ILE A 126 4.50 -9.02 15.21
CA ILE A 126 4.38 -8.95 13.75
C ILE A 126 3.96 -10.31 13.19
N LYS A 127 4.64 -11.38 13.65
CA LYS A 127 4.34 -12.75 13.28
C LYS A 127 2.90 -13.14 13.60
N SER A 128 2.42 -12.80 14.80
CA SER A 128 1.03 -13.03 15.20
C SER A 128 0.02 -12.34 14.28
N ILE A 129 0.25 -11.06 13.93
CA ILE A 129 -0.62 -10.34 13.00
C ILE A 129 -0.59 -10.98 11.61
N GLY A 130 0.59 -11.38 11.13
CA GLY A 130 0.74 -12.09 9.85
C GLY A 130 -0.02 -13.43 9.83
N SER A 131 0.05 -14.21 10.90
CA SER A 131 -0.70 -15.48 11.04
C SER A 131 -2.23 -15.28 11.01
N LEU A 132 -2.70 -14.09 11.38
CA LEU A 132 -4.12 -13.72 11.33
C LEU A 132 -4.54 -13.07 10.00
N ALA A 133 -3.68 -13.03 8.97
CA ALA A 133 -3.98 -12.34 7.71
C ALA A 133 -5.34 -12.70 7.09
N ARG A 134 -5.76 -13.96 7.21
CA ARG A 134 -7.04 -14.48 6.68
C ARG A 134 -8.24 -14.29 7.63
N SER A 135 -8.03 -13.74 8.82
CA SER A 135 -9.07 -13.45 9.82
C SER A 135 -9.64 -12.03 9.68
N PHE A 136 -8.93 -11.14 9.00
CA PHE A 136 -9.35 -9.75 8.86
C PHE A 136 -10.46 -9.59 7.80
N SER A 137 -11.30 -8.57 7.99
CA SER A 137 -12.31 -8.15 7.01
C SER A 137 -11.89 -6.87 6.33
N ALA A 138 -12.42 -6.60 5.13
CA ALA A 138 -12.10 -5.40 4.34
C ALA A 138 -12.26 -4.09 5.13
N LYS A 139 -13.28 -4.02 6.01
CA LYS A 139 -13.56 -2.84 6.86
C LYS A 139 -12.50 -2.58 7.94
N HIS A 140 -11.56 -3.51 8.16
CA HIS A 140 -10.69 -3.52 9.33
C HIS A 140 -9.20 -3.73 9.01
N SER A 141 -8.74 -3.40 7.80
CA SER A 141 -7.31 -3.57 7.44
C SER A 141 -6.36 -2.49 8.00
N ARG A 142 -6.65 -2.00 9.22
CA ARG A 142 -5.79 -1.08 9.97
C ARG A 142 -4.43 -1.65 10.35
N VAL A 143 -4.20 -2.93 10.03
CA VAL A 143 -2.99 -3.70 10.30
C VAL A 143 -1.91 -3.46 9.24
N ILE A 144 -2.27 -3.07 8.01
CA ILE A 144 -1.31 -2.94 6.90
C ILE A 144 -0.35 -1.78 7.14
N GLY A 145 -0.85 -0.58 7.44
CA GLY A 145 0.00 0.59 7.68
C GLY A 145 1.09 0.36 8.75
N PRO A 146 0.74 -0.14 9.95
CA PRO A 146 1.74 -0.51 10.96
C PRO A 146 2.78 -1.52 10.48
N LEU A 147 2.39 -2.53 9.70
CA LEU A 147 3.31 -3.52 9.13
C LEU A 147 4.23 -2.91 8.06
N VAL A 148 3.68 -2.09 7.16
CA VAL A 148 4.45 -1.37 6.12
C VAL A 148 5.50 -0.48 6.76
N ALA A 149 5.15 0.24 7.83
CA ALA A 149 6.10 1.06 8.58
C ALA A 149 7.28 0.24 9.17
N ARG A 150 7.11 -1.07 9.43
CA ARG A 150 8.18 -1.94 9.93
C ARG A 150 9.15 -2.41 8.84
N LEU A 151 8.79 -2.32 7.56
CA LEU A 151 9.72 -2.62 6.45
C LEU A 151 10.95 -1.71 6.45
N GLY A 152 10.81 -0.49 6.96
CA GLY A 152 11.89 0.49 7.06
C GLY A 152 12.71 0.41 8.35
N ASN A 153 12.50 -0.60 9.19
CA ASN A 153 13.22 -0.74 10.46
C ASN A 153 14.73 -0.98 10.22
N THR A 154 15.57 -0.50 11.14
CA THR A 154 17.02 -0.72 11.10
C THR A 154 17.40 -2.17 11.41
N ASP A 155 16.57 -2.87 12.17
CA ASP A 155 16.71 -4.28 12.47
C ASP A 155 16.15 -5.13 11.33
N GLN A 156 17.00 -5.99 10.75
CA GLN A 156 16.63 -6.81 9.59
C GLN A 156 15.64 -7.91 9.94
N ASP A 157 15.63 -8.44 11.17
CA ASP A 157 14.69 -9.48 11.57
C ASP A 157 13.28 -8.89 11.67
N VAL A 158 13.16 -7.67 12.19
CA VAL A 158 11.88 -6.92 12.22
C VAL A 158 11.38 -6.62 10.81
N ALA A 159 12.25 -6.10 9.94
CA ALA A 159 11.87 -5.75 8.57
C ALA A 159 11.49 -7.00 7.74
N MET A 160 12.23 -8.10 7.90
CA MET A 160 11.96 -9.36 7.23
C MET A 160 10.66 -10.00 7.71
N GLU A 161 10.41 -10.07 9.03
CA GLU A 161 9.17 -10.61 9.56
C GLU A 161 7.96 -9.75 9.13
N ALA A 162 8.13 -8.43 8.98
CA ALA A 162 7.10 -7.56 8.42
C ALA A 162 6.80 -7.89 6.95
N ALA A 163 7.82 -8.14 6.13
CA ALA A 163 7.65 -8.58 4.75
C ALA A 163 6.96 -9.95 4.67
N ILE A 164 7.32 -10.90 5.54
CA ILE A 164 6.67 -12.22 5.65
C ILE A 164 5.19 -12.06 6.02
N ALA A 165 4.88 -11.22 7.01
CA ALA A 165 3.51 -10.94 7.41
C ALA A 165 2.71 -10.34 6.24
N LEU A 166 3.21 -9.28 5.59
CA LEU A 166 2.55 -8.64 4.44
C LEU A 166 2.35 -9.60 3.27
N LYS A 167 3.32 -10.51 3.00
CA LYS A 167 3.16 -11.57 1.99
C LYS A 167 1.90 -12.39 2.21
N LYS A 168 1.57 -12.73 3.46
CA LYS A 168 0.36 -13.49 3.81
C LYS A 168 -0.94 -12.71 3.59
N PHE A 169 -0.88 -11.38 3.60
CA PHE A 169 -2.04 -10.54 3.29
C PHE A 169 -2.35 -10.47 1.80
N VAL A 170 -1.32 -10.53 0.94
CA VAL A 170 -1.47 -10.43 -0.52
C VAL A 170 -1.36 -11.77 -1.24
N SER A 171 -1.12 -12.86 -0.54
CA SER A 171 -1.10 -14.19 -1.14
C SER A 171 -2.47 -14.56 -1.70
N THR A 172 -2.47 -15.41 -2.72
CA THR A 172 -3.68 -15.89 -3.41
C THR A 172 -4.65 -16.63 -2.51
N ASP A 173 -4.20 -17.12 -1.36
CA ASP A 173 -5.03 -17.81 -0.36
C ASP A 173 -5.87 -16.85 0.50
N ASN A 174 -5.63 -15.54 0.37
CA ASN A 174 -6.37 -14.49 1.04
C ASN A 174 -7.38 -13.84 0.08
N TYR A 175 -8.67 -13.93 0.40
CA TYR A 175 -9.75 -13.37 -0.41
C TYR A 175 -9.72 -11.83 -0.53
N LEU A 176 -8.96 -11.15 0.33
CA LEU A 176 -8.76 -9.71 0.32
C LEU A 176 -7.41 -9.29 -0.28
N CYS A 177 -6.68 -10.19 -0.96
CA CYS A 177 -5.35 -9.92 -1.50
C CYS A 177 -5.28 -8.62 -2.33
N SER A 178 -6.28 -8.37 -3.18
CA SER A 178 -6.38 -7.15 -3.99
C SER A 178 -6.47 -5.88 -3.14
N GLU A 179 -7.37 -5.84 -2.15
CA GLU A 179 -7.56 -4.69 -1.26
C GLU A 179 -6.34 -4.44 -0.37
N HIS A 180 -5.72 -5.51 0.14
CA HIS A 180 -4.49 -5.42 0.90
C HIS A 180 -3.31 -4.96 0.04
N SER A 181 -3.24 -5.39 -1.22
CA SER A 181 -2.20 -4.93 -2.14
C SER A 181 -2.27 -3.42 -2.37
N LYS A 182 -3.47 -2.88 -2.62
CA LYS A 182 -3.70 -1.43 -2.75
C LYS A 182 -3.30 -0.70 -1.48
N SER A 183 -3.70 -1.20 -0.31
CA SER A 183 -3.32 -0.61 0.97
C SER A 183 -1.80 -0.55 1.15
N ILE A 184 -1.06 -1.59 0.73
CA ILE A 184 0.41 -1.58 0.80
C ILE A 184 1.00 -0.49 -0.10
N ILE A 185 0.44 -0.29 -1.30
CA ILE A 185 0.86 0.82 -2.18
C ILE A 185 0.57 2.18 -1.53
N GLU A 186 -0.65 2.38 -1.02
CA GLU A 186 -1.07 3.64 -0.37
C GLU A 186 -0.23 4.02 0.85
N PHE A 187 0.32 3.03 1.56
CA PHE A 187 1.24 3.25 2.68
C PHE A 187 2.72 3.35 2.27
N GLU A 188 3.01 3.57 0.98
CA GLU A 188 4.39 3.69 0.45
C GLU A 188 5.25 2.44 0.71
N GLY A 189 4.63 1.25 0.62
CA GLY A 189 5.31 -0.01 0.91
C GLY A 189 6.34 -0.40 -0.14
N VAL A 190 6.13 -0.07 -1.42
CA VAL A 190 7.02 -0.49 -2.51
C VAL A 190 8.43 0.09 -2.37
N PRO A 191 8.63 1.41 -2.17
CA PRO A 191 9.97 1.95 -1.92
C PRO A 191 10.70 1.29 -0.75
N LEU A 192 9.97 0.96 0.34
CA LEU A 192 10.54 0.28 1.51
C LEU A 192 10.93 -1.18 1.19
N LEU A 193 10.13 -1.90 0.41
CA LEU A 193 10.46 -3.25 -0.06
C LEU A 193 11.70 -3.24 -0.95
N MET A 194 11.81 -2.26 -1.85
CA MET A 194 12.97 -2.13 -2.72
C MET A 194 14.23 -1.79 -1.92
N LYS A 195 14.12 -0.91 -0.92
CA LYS A 195 15.22 -0.62 0.02
C LYS A 195 15.63 -1.88 0.78
N LEU A 196 14.68 -2.64 1.31
CA LEU A 196 14.94 -3.88 2.04
C LEU A 196 15.65 -4.89 1.13
N LEU A 197 15.15 -5.10 -0.09
CA LEU A 197 15.73 -6.01 -1.07
C LEU A 197 17.18 -5.65 -1.44
N ASN A 198 17.49 -4.35 -1.50
CA ASN A 198 18.82 -3.83 -1.79
C ASN A 198 19.75 -3.83 -0.56
N SER A 199 19.22 -4.06 0.64
CA SER A 199 19.97 -4.10 1.89
C SER A 199 20.21 -5.54 2.34
N GLY A 200 21.46 -5.94 2.57
CA GLY A 200 21.79 -7.27 3.11
C GLY A 200 22.14 -8.33 2.06
N ASP A 201 22.13 -9.59 2.48
CA ASP A 201 22.48 -10.73 1.63
C ASP A 201 21.31 -11.09 0.69
N LYS A 202 21.58 -11.26 -0.60
CA LYS A 202 20.55 -11.67 -1.58
C LYS A 202 19.90 -13.00 -1.24
N SER A 203 20.57 -13.86 -0.47
CA SER A 203 20.05 -15.16 -0.03
C SER A 203 18.89 -15.06 0.99
N THR A 204 18.68 -13.90 1.63
CA THR A 204 17.66 -13.69 2.67
C THR A 204 16.37 -13.04 2.16
N HIS A 205 16.23 -12.75 0.86
CA HIS A 205 15.09 -12.01 0.31
C HIS A 205 13.96 -12.79 -0.41
N PRO A 206 13.83 -14.13 -0.32
CA PRO A 206 12.81 -14.85 -1.08
C PRO A 206 11.38 -14.42 -0.71
N HIS A 207 11.15 -14.05 0.55
CA HIS A 207 9.85 -13.54 1.00
C HIS A 207 9.55 -12.14 0.46
N VAL A 208 10.56 -11.27 0.37
CA VAL A 208 10.43 -9.93 -0.22
C VAL A 208 10.14 -10.04 -1.72
N LEU A 209 10.87 -10.91 -2.43
CA LEU A 209 10.65 -11.18 -3.84
C LEU A 209 9.25 -11.76 -4.10
N ALA A 210 8.81 -12.72 -3.29
CA ALA A 210 7.47 -13.29 -3.41
C ALA A 210 6.39 -12.22 -3.14
N LEU A 211 6.58 -11.36 -2.15
CA LEU A 211 5.68 -10.23 -1.88
C LEU A 211 5.60 -9.28 -3.08
N ILE A 212 6.72 -8.90 -3.69
CA ILE A 212 6.73 -8.10 -4.93
C ILE A 212 5.96 -8.80 -6.05
N CYS A 213 6.16 -10.11 -6.24
CA CYS A 213 5.44 -10.88 -7.24
C CYS A 213 3.93 -10.91 -6.98
N TYR A 214 3.49 -11.08 -5.74
CA TYR A 214 2.07 -11.01 -5.38
C TYR A 214 1.47 -9.63 -5.62
N LEU A 215 2.18 -8.54 -5.27
CA LEU A 215 1.73 -7.18 -5.56
C LEU A 215 1.56 -6.95 -7.06
N ALA A 216 2.47 -7.48 -7.88
CA ALA A 216 2.43 -7.38 -9.33
C ALA A 216 1.30 -8.18 -10.00
N GLN A 217 0.62 -9.07 -9.27
CA GLN A 217 -0.54 -9.79 -9.83
C GLN A 217 -1.71 -8.85 -10.11
N HIS A 218 -1.76 -7.68 -9.47
CA HIS A 218 -2.80 -6.68 -9.68
C HIS A 218 -2.32 -5.56 -10.60
N ASP A 219 -2.99 -5.37 -11.74
CA ASP A 219 -2.55 -4.42 -12.79
C ASP A 219 -2.45 -2.97 -12.30
N SER A 220 -3.26 -2.59 -11.31
CA SER A 220 -3.23 -1.27 -10.67
C SER A 220 -1.91 -0.96 -9.95
N ASN A 221 -1.12 -1.99 -9.60
CA ASN A 221 0.15 -1.83 -8.92
C ASN A 221 1.35 -1.83 -9.88
N SER A 222 1.15 -2.23 -11.14
CA SER A 222 2.24 -2.45 -12.11
C SER A 222 3.10 -1.20 -12.32
N ASN A 223 2.48 -0.03 -12.53
CA ASN A 223 3.22 1.21 -12.75
C ASN A 223 4.12 1.57 -11.56
N VAL A 224 3.56 1.54 -10.34
CA VAL A 224 4.31 1.85 -9.10
C VAL A 224 5.50 0.89 -8.92
N LEU A 225 5.31 -0.40 -9.21
CA LEU A 225 6.38 -1.39 -9.13
C LEU A 225 7.47 -1.17 -10.19
N ILE A 226 7.09 -0.81 -11.41
CA ILE A 226 8.02 -0.51 -12.50
C ILE A 226 8.83 0.74 -12.17
N GLU A 227 8.17 1.83 -11.76
CA GLU A 227 8.82 3.09 -11.38
C GLU A 227 9.82 2.91 -10.22
N ALA A 228 9.51 2.00 -9.28
CA ALA A 228 10.41 1.67 -8.17
C ALA A 228 11.56 0.71 -8.55
N GLY A 229 11.64 0.24 -9.81
CA GLY A 229 12.69 -0.63 -10.31
C GLY A 229 12.51 -2.12 -9.99
N ALA A 230 11.29 -2.57 -9.65
CA ALA A 230 11.01 -3.96 -9.32
C ALA A 230 11.32 -4.92 -10.48
N LEU A 231 11.03 -4.52 -11.72
CA LEU A 231 11.32 -5.33 -12.91
C LEU A 231 12.82 -5.63 -13.04
N THR A 232 13.67 -4.61 -12.90
CA THR A 232 15.13 -4.76 -12.94
C THR A 232 15.64 -5.62 -11.80
N ALA A 233 15.09 -5.45 -10.59
CA ALA A 233 15.45 -6.28 -9.45
C ALA A 233 15.11 -7.75 -9.69
N LEU A 234 13.94 -8.06 -10.25
CA LEU A 234 13.52 -9.43 -10.58
C LEU A 234 14.42 -10.07 -11.66
N GLN A 235 14.84 -9.30 -12.66
CA GLN A 235 15.72 -9.79 -13.73
C GLN A 235 17.16 -10.08 -13.26
N THR A 236 17.57 -9.49 -12.13
CA THR A 236 18.95 -9.59 -11.61
C THR A 236 19.08 -10.53 -10.41
N ILE A 237 18.01 -11.29 -10.10
CA ILE A 237 18.03 -12.32 -9.06
C ILE A 237 19.05 -13.41 -9.40
N ASP A 238 19.83 -13.84 -8.41
CA ASP A 238 20.70 -15.02 -8.56
C ASP A 238 19.84 -16.26 -8.82
N PRO A 239 20.04 -16.99 -9.94
CA PRO A 239 19.30 -18.21 -10.26
C PRO A 239 19.24 -19.23 -9.10
N LYS A 240 20.25 -19.26 -8.22
CA LYS A 240 20.28 -20.13 -7.03
C LYS A 240 19.17 -19.82 -6.03
N VAL A 241 18.75 -18.56 -5.88
CA VAL A 241 17.62 -18.18 -5.00
C VAL A 241 16.32 -18.81 -5.50
N ASN A 242 16.13 -18.83 -6.81
CA ASN A 242 14.95 -19.41 -7.45
C ASN A 242 14.85 -20.92 -7.22
N THR A 243 15.98 -21.63 -7.36
CA THR A 243 16.03 -23.09 -7.17
C THR A 243 15.77 -23.57 -5.73
N LYS A 244 16.00 -22.71 -4.73
CA LYS A 244 15.75 -23.04 -3.31
C LYS A 244 14.31 -22.78 -2.86
N TYR A 245 13.59 -21.88 -3.53
CA TYR A 245 12.25 -21.46 -3.16
C TYR A 245 11.27 -21.75 -4.30
N ARG A 246 10.64 -22.94 -4.25
CA ARG A 246 9.70 -23.45 -5.27
C ARG A 246 8.61 -22.45 -5.68
N GLU A 247 8.13 -21.64 -4.73
CA GLU A 247 7.13 -20.60 -4.98
C GLU A 247 7.61 -19.54 -6.00
N LEU A 248 8.91 -19.18 -5.98
CA LEU A 248 9.48 -18.19 -6.88
C LEU A 248 9.71 -18.71 -8.29
N GLU A 249 9.87 -20.03 -8.44
CA GLU A 249 10.19 -20.69 -9.71
C GLU A 249 9.15 -20.37 -10.80
N THR A 250 7.88 -20.22 -10.39
CA THR A 250 6.77 -19.83 -11.25
C THR A 250 6.44 -18.34 -11.15
N LEU A 251 6.48 -17.77 -9.94
CA LEU A 251 6.09 -16.37 -9.72
C LEU A 251 7.00 -15.37 -10.41
N VAL A 252 8.33 -15.57 -10.36
CA VAL A 252 9.29 -14.58 -10.88
C VAL A 252 9.20 -14.47 -12.40
N PRO A 253 9.29 -15.55 -13.20
CA PRO A 253 9.17 -15.45 -14.66
C PRO A 253 7.82 -14.88 -15.11
N HIS A 254 6.72 -15.28 -14.45
CA HIS A 254 5.39 -14.76 -14.75
C HIS A 254 5.31 -13.25 -14.49
N THR A 255 5.85 -12.80 -13.35
CA THR A 255 5.86 -11.39 -12.97
C THR A 255 6.71 -10.55 -13.93
N ILE A 256 7.88 -11.04 -14.33
CA ILE A 256 8.74 -10.36 -15.31
C ILE A 256 7.99 -10.16 -16.63
N SER A 257 7.38 -11.22 -17.17
CA SER A 257 6.62 -11.16 -18.42
C SER A 257 5.46 -10.16 -18.34
N LYS A 258 4.73 -10.16 -17.22
CA LYS A 258 3.61 -9.24 -16.97
C LYS A 258 4.03 -7.78 -16.89
N LEU A 259 5.08 -7.46 -16.13
CA LEU A 259 5.56 -6.08 -16.00
C LEU A 259 6.15 -5.56 -17.33
N GLN A 260 6.81 -6.43 -18.10
CA GLN A 260 7.32 -6.07 -19.44
C GLN A 260 6.21 -5.79 -20.45
N SER A 261 5.15 -6.61 -20.46
CA SER A 261 4.02 -6.39 -21.37
C SER A 261 3.30 -5.09 -21.02
N TYR A 262 3.13 -4.79 -19.73
CA TYR A 262 2.54 -3.53 -19.26
C TYR A 262 3.35 -2.31 -19.73
N LEU A 263 4.67 -2.32 -19.54
CA LEU A 263 5.56 -1.25 -19.99
C LEU A 263 5.48 -1.01 -21.51
N THR A 264 5.35 -2.09 -22.29
CA THR A 264 5.24 -2.01 -23.75
C THR A 264 3.92 -1.35 -24.19
N VAL A 265 2.82 -1.63 -23.50
CA VAL A 265 1.51 -1.04 -23.78
C VAL A 265 1.49 0.45 -23.44
N GLU A 266 2.06 0.86 -22.31
CA GLU A 266 2.15 2.28 -21.94
C GLU A 266 3.00 3.10 -22.91
N GLN A 267 4.13 2.53 -23.39
CA GLN A 267 4.98 3.17 -24.39
C GLN A 267 4.23 3.39 -25.71
N GLN A 268 3.45 2.41 -26.18
CA GLN A 268 2.64 2.57 -27.40
C GLN A 268 1.51 3.61 -27.24
N GLN A 269 0.90 3.70 -26.05
CA GLN A 269 -0.11 4.73 -25.76
C GLN A 269 0.48 6.14 -25.68
N THR A 270 1.67 6.30 -25.07
CA THR A 270 2.35 7.59 -24.99
C THR A 270 2.89 8.05 -26.35
N GLU A 271 3.41 7.16 -27.20
CA GLU A 271 3.83 7.48 -28.56
C GLU A 271 2.65 7.91 -29.45
N SER A 272 1.51 7.22 -29.37
CA SER A 272 0.30 7.62 -30.11
C SER A 272 -0.24 8.99 -29.66
N SER A 273 -0.25 9.27 -28.35
CA SER A 273 -0.66 10.58 -27.82
C SER A 273 0.32 11.70 -28.19
N THR A 274 1.62 11.40 -28.26
CA THR A 274 2.67 12.35 -28.64
C THR A 274 2.56 12.67 -30.13
N GLY A 275 2.27 11.68 -30.99
CA GLY A 275 1.97 11.90 -32.41
C GLY A 275 0.77 12.82 -32.63
N ILE A 276 -0.31 12.62 -31.87
CA ILE A 276 -1.50 13.49 -31.90
C ILE A 276 -1.16 14.92 -31.43
N LYS A 277 -0.43 15.07 -30.31
CA LYS A 277 0.03 16.39 -29.83
C LYS A 277 0.92 17.10 -30.85
N GLN A 278 1.87 16.40 -31.47
CA GLN A 278 2.73 16.96 -32.51
C GLN A 278 1.95 17.37 -33.76
N PHE A 279 0.95 16.58 -34.16
CA PHE A 279 0.06 16.92 -35.27
C PHE A 279 -0.74 18.21 -34.99
N PHE A 280 -1.35 18.33 -33.81
CA PHE A 280 -2.04 19.55 -33.40
C PHE A 280 -1.10 20.76 -33.32
N THR A 281 0.13 20.56 -32.83
CA THR A 281 1.15 21.64 -32.74
C THR A 281 1.62 22.10 -34.12
N LYS A 282 1.76 21.18 -35.09
CA LYS A 282 2.10 21.52 -36.48
C LYS A 282 0.94 22.23 -37.19
N GLN A 283 -0.28 21.73 -37.03
CA GLN A 283 -1.50 22.34 -37.59
C GLN A 283 -1.71 23.76 -37.03
N SER A 284 -1.57 23.96 -35.72
CA SER A 284 -1.72 25.28 -35.09
C SER A 284 -0.65 26.27 -35.55
N LYS A 285 0.62 25.85 -35.67
CA LYS A 285 1.68 26.68 -36.27
C LYS A 285 1.38 27.07 -37.72
N ALA A 286 0.85 26.17 -38.54
CA ALA A 286 0.48 26.47 -39.93
C ALA A 286 -0.67 27.48 -40.03
N VAL A 287 -1.67 27.36 -39.15
CA VAL A 287 -2.79 28.31 -39.04
C VAL A 287 -2.29 29.69 -38.61
N VAL A 288 -1.42 29.77 -37.59
CA VAL A 288 -0.82 31.02 -37.12
C VAL A 288 0.03 31.68 -38.21
N ALA A 289 0.82 30.91 -38.97
CA ALA A 289 1.61 31.43 -40.10
C ALA A 289 0.71 32.00 -41.21
N THR A 290 -0.40 31.33 -41.51
CA THR A 290 -1.38 31.77 -42.53
C THR A 290 -2.10 33.05 -42.11
N ILE A 291 -2.53 33.13 -40.84
CA ILE A 291 -3.16 34.33 -40.28
C ILE A 291 -2.15 35.47 -40.23
N GLY A 292 -0.92 35.22 -39.77
CA GLY A 292 0.16 36.20 -39.73
C GLY A 292 0.51 36.75 -41.11
N GLY A 293 0.57 35.89 -42.14
CA GLY A 293 0.77 36.30 -43.53
C GLY A 293 -0.39 37.16 -44.07
N ARG A 294 -1.63 36.80 -43.76
CA ARG A 294 -2.82 37.59 -44.13
C ARG A 294 -2.89 38.93 -43.39
N LEU A 295 -2.50 38.98 -42.11
CA LEU A 295 -2.41 40.23 -41.35
C LEU A 295 -1.32 41.15 -41.91
N LYS A 296 -0.18 40.60 -42.35
CA LYS A 296 0.91 41.35 -42.98
C LYS A 296 0.49 41.94 -44.34
N LEU A 297 -0.32 41.21 -45.12
CA LEU A 297 -0.93 41.70 -46.35
C LEU A 297 -1.98 42.79 -46.10
N LEU A 298 -2.80 42.65 -45.07
CA LEU A 298 -3.74 43.69 -44.63
C LEU A 298 -3.01 44.96 -44.16
N TYR A 299 -1.89 44.81 -43.43
CA TYR A 299 -1.07 45.94 -42.97
C TYR A 299 -0.33 46.64 -44.13
N LYS A 300 0.12 45.88 -45.14
CA LYS A 300 0.64 46.43 -46.41
C LYS A 300 -0.45 47.12 -47.24
N GLY A 301 -1.67 46.61 -47.25
CA GLY A 301 -2.81 47.27 -47.89
C GLY A 301 -3.22 48.57 -47.19
N LEU A 302 -3.20 48.60 -45.86
CA LEU A 302 -3.48 49.80 -45.05
C LEU A 302 -2.41 50.88 -45.17
N THR A 303 -1.14 50.51 -45.35
CA THR A 303 -0.05 51.48 -45.57
C THR A 303 -0.06 52.12 -46.97
N VAL A 304 -0.68 51.46 -47.96
CA VAL A 304 -0.89 52.04 -49.31
C VAL A 304 -2.07 53.03 -49.35
N TYR A 305 -3.03 52.93 -48.43
CA TYR A 305 -4.19 53.84 -48.35
C TYR A 305 -4.01 55.04 -47.39
N LEU A 306 -2.86 55.16 -46.70
CA LEU A 306 -2.56 56.28 -45.80
C LEU A 306 -1.48 57.23 -46.35
N PRO A 307 -1.71 57.84 -47.52
CA PRO A 307 -1.23 59.21 -47.70
C PRO A 307 -2.29 60.10 -48.40
N ARG A 308 -3.46 60.30 -47.80
CA ARG A 308 -4.38 61.42 -48.15
C ARG A 308 -5.02 62.16 -46.98
N LEU A 309 -4.57 61.92 -45.76
CA LEU A 309 -4.89 62.80 -44.63
C LEU A 309 -3.58 63.22 -43.97
N VAL A 310 -3.42 64.54 -43.83
CA VAL A 310 -2.28 65.28 -43.22
C VAL A 310 -1.31 65.88 -44.25
N LYS A 311 -1.75 66.94 -44.93
CA LYS A 311 -0.93 68.15 -45.15
C LYS A 311 -1.49 69.26 -44.25
N ASN A 312 -0.67 69.70 -43.28
CA ASN A 312 -0.84 70.80 -42.30
C ASN A 312 -1.26 72.16 -42.94
N PRO A 313 -1.69 73.25 -42.23
CA PRO A 313 -1.50 73.60 -40.79
C PRO A 313 -2.65 74.38 -40.04
N ARG A 314 -2.51 74.50 -38.70
CA ARG A 314 -3.04 75.55 -37.76
C ARG A 314 -4.45 76.16 -37.97
N LYS A 315 -5.43 75.75 -37.14
CA LYS A 315 -6.22 76.56 -36.15
C LYS A 315 -7.57 75.88 -35.84
N ARG A 316 -7.89 75.85 -34.53
CA ARG A 316 -9.22 75.76 -33.87
C ARG A 316 -10.42 75.27 -34.69
N ILE A 317 -11.09 74.20 -34.22
CA ILE A 317 -12.46 74.19 -33.68
C ILE A 317 -12.86 72.75 -33.30
N LEU A 318 -13.51 72.62 -32.15
CA LEU A 318 -14.27 71.46 -31.67
C LEU A 318 -15.17 70.84 -32.75
N GLY A 319 -15.24 69.51 -32.78
CA GLY A 319 -16.44 68.80 -33.22
C GLY A 319 -16.37 68.05 -34.56
N ALA A 320 -16.88 66.81 -34.50
CA ALA A 320 -17.36 65.95 -35.58
C ALA A 320 -16.32 65.19 -36.44
N ILE A 321 -16.27 63.86 -36.26
CA ILE A 321 -16.55 62.79 -37.27
C ILE A 321 -16.36 61.39 -36.59
N PRO A 322 -17.14 60.34 -36.95
CA PRO A 322 -17.80 59.37 -36.04
C PRO A 322 -17.02 58.07 -35.71
N PRO A 323 -17.52 57.24 -34.75
CA PRO A 323 -16.90 55.96 -34.42
C PRO A 323 -17.23 54.90 -35.48
N LEU A 324 -16.24 54.10 -35.88
CA LEU A 324 -16.44 52.88 -36.66
C LEU A 324 -17.22 51.85 -35.82
N LYS A 325 -18.55 51.94 -35.90
CA LYS A 325 -19.47 50.89 -35.50
C LYS A 325 -19.41 49.76 -36.51
N THR A 326 -18.80 48.64 -36.16
CA THR A 326 -19.23 47.34 -36.69
C THR A 326 -19.13 46.29 -35.58
N THR A 327 -20.14 46.33 -34.72
CA THR A 327 -20.43 45.38 -33.62
C THR A 327 -20.36 43.92 -34.06
N ARG A 328 -20.58 43.63 -35.36
CA ARG A 328 -20.51 42.28 -35.95
C ARG A 328 -19.09 41.69 -35.97
N ILE A 329 -18.05 42.49 -36.16
CA ILE A 329 -16.66 41.98 -36.25
C ILE A 329 -16.14 41.66 -34.84
N GLN A 330 -16.43 42.51 -33.85
CA GLN A 330 -16.11 42.23 -32.46
C GLN A 330 -16.90 41.04 -31.91
N GLN A 331 -18.18 40.89 -32.27
CA GLN A 331 -18.98 39.73 -31.88
C GLN A 331 -18.48 38.43 -32.52
N PHE A 332 -18.08 38.47 -33.79
CA PHE A 332 -17.53 37.29 -34.48
C PHE A 332 -16.18 36.85 -33.88
N LEU A 333 -15.29 37.79 -33.57
CA LEU A 333 -14.02 37.50 -32.90
C LEU A 333 -14.22 36.98 -31.47
N LYS A 334 -15.17 37.55 -30.72
CA LYS A 334 -15.48 37.10 -29.36
C LYS A 334 -16.12 35.70 -29.33
N ALA A 335 -16.97 35.38 -30.29
CA ALA A 335 -17.57 34.04 -30.42
C ALA A 335 -16.52 32.97 -30.78
N LYS A 336 -15.60 33.27 -31.71
CA LYS A 336 -14.52 32.35 -32.11
C LYS A 336 -13.50 32.10 -30.99
N CYS A 337 -13.20 33.13 -30.19
CA CYS A 337 -12.33 32.99 -29.02
C CYS A 337 -12.98 32.18 -27.88
N MET A 338 -14.30 32.28 -27.68
CA MET A 338 -15.00 31.45 -26.69
C MET A 338 -15.12 29.98 -27.13
N GLU A 339 -15.32 29.71 -28.42
CA GLU A 339 -15.26 28.33 -28.98
C GLU A 339 -13.89 27.68 -28.74
N LEU A 340 -12.80 28.42 -28.95
CA LEU A 340 -11.44 27.92 -28.72
C LEU A 340 -11.12 27.74 -27.24
N ALA A 341 -11.66 28.58 -26.35
CA ALA A 341 -11.49 28.43 -24.91
C ALA A 341 -12.29 27.23 -24.37
N LEU A 342 -13.53 27.00 -24.83
CA LEU A 342 -14.35 25.85 -24.42
C LEU A 342 -13.75 24.50 -24.87
N MET A 343 -13.12 24.45 -26.04
CA MET A 343 -12.42 23.25 -26.52
C MET A 343 -11.15 22.92 -25.72
N SER A 344 -10.57 23.89 -25.00
CA SER A 344 -9.39 23.68 -24.14
C SER A 344 -9.75 23.20 -22.72
N VAL A 345 -10.99 23.40 -22.27
CA VAL A 345 -11.45 23.02 -20.92
C VAL A 345 -12.07 21.61 -20.90
N TYR A 346 -12.49 21.06 -22.05
CA TYR A 346 -13.06 19.71 -22.15
C TYR A 346 -12.02 18.59 -22.42
N TYR A 347 -10.73 18.92 -22.52
CA TYR A 347 -9.63 17.98 -22.84
C TYR A 347 -8.38 18.18 -21.96
N LEU A 348 -8.60 18.51 -20.69
CA LEU A 348 -7.65 18.39 -19.58
C LEU A 348 -8.30 17.47 -18.55
#